data_AF-A0A954LZ72-F1
#
_entry.id   AF-A0A954LZ72-F1
#
_cell.length_a   1.000
_cell.length_b   1.000
_cell.length_c   1.000
_cell.angle_alpha   90.00
_cell.angle_beta   90.00
_cell.angle_gamma   90.00
#
_symmetry.space_group_name_H-M   'P 1'
#
loop_
_entity.id
_entity.type
_entity.pdbx_description
1 polymer ?
#
loop_
_entity_poly.entity_id
_entity_poly.type
_entity_poly.pdbx_seq_one_letter_code
_entity_poly.pdbx_strand_id
1 'polypeptide(L)'
;MGVDYIPIRLEPTVSDQEIEEAVHHQIFEVLEARLTPTELNPLVEEELSKRRPRRAPFDKERTRFEDLLLFKRDYHRVSTFTFSPVFPAEWRVHAYRTILPRQLPDLVDQWSEHLHLAADGRYRRYLFEWYVYETRVQLVSIWANLHEAVRETQDLDFPWTQKSEFRETRESVLAADSCQLVTLPRWSDYRDVEEPASPETDERYRDLLAEYERLIRLIRRWNKDSKRPIQFPSEWMDVAWDDWLHATLDLSEPFEFLKWATRWSSGGYGLYIDY
;
A
#
# COMPACT_ATOMS: atom_id res chain seq x y z
N MET A 1 3.76 -6.95 -12.61
CA MET A 1 2.81 -8.07 -12.75
C MET A 1 1.76 -7.88 -11.67
N GLY A 2 0.48 -8.06 -11.98
CA GLY A 2 -0.59 -7.91 -11.00
C GLY A 2 -0.79 -9.21 -10.25
N VAL A 3 -1.22 -9.11 -8.98
CA VAL A 3 -1.56 -10.28 -8.16
C VAL A 3 -3.06 -10.53 -8.25
N ASP A 4 -3.46 -11.79 -8.47
CA ASP A 4 -4.83 -12.20 -8.72
C ASP A 4 -5.36 -13.18 -7.68
N TYR A 5 -6.64 -13.06 -7.35
CA TYR A 5 -7.36 -14.10 -6.64
C TYR A 5 -8.06 -15.03 -7.62
N ILE A 6 -7.83 -16.33 -7.46
CA ILE A 6 -8.48 -17.39 -8.24
C ILE A 6 -9.34 -18.23 -7.28
N PRO A 7 -10.63 -18.48 -7.57
CA PRO A 7 -11.46 -19.30 -6.71
C PRO A 7 -10.97 -20.74 -6.68
N ILE A 8 -10.85 -21.29 -5.47
CA ILE A 8 -10.34 -22.64 -5.24
C ILE A 8 -11.25 -23.46 -4.32
N ARG A 9 -11.20 -24.78 -4.48
CA ARG A 9 -11.56 -25.74 -3.43
C ARG A 9 -10.34 -26.56 -3.06
N LEU A 10 -10.38 -27.18 -1.89
CA LEU A 10 -9.35 -28.13 -1.49
C LEU A 10 -9.64 -29.49 -2.14
N GLU A 11 -8.59 -30.19 -2.54
CA GLU A 11 -8.69 -31.60 -2.89
C GLU A 11 -9.17 -32.41 -1.67
N PRO A 12 -10.11 -33.37 -1.82
CA PRO A 12 -10.73 -34.06 -0.68
C PRO A 12 -9.76 -34.82 0.24
N THR A 13 -8.56 -35.12 -0.24
CA THR A 13 -7.54 -35.90 0.46
C THR A 13 -6.55 -35.04 1.25
N VAL A 14 -6.61 -33.71 1.12
CA VAL A 14 -5.64 -32.80 1.73
C VAL A 14 -5.99 -32.54 3.19
N SER A 15 -5.00 -32.61 4.07
CA SER A 15 -5.20 -32.33 5.49
C SER A 15 -5.22 -30.83 5.78
N ASP A 16 -5.97 -30.41 6.80
CA ASP A 16 -6.01 -29.00 7.24
C ASP A 16 -4.62 -28.47 7.65
N GLN A 17 -3.78 -29.34 8.22
CA GLN A 17 -2.42 -28.96 8.60
C GLN A 17 -1.56 -28.69 7.36
N GLU A 18 -1.60 -29.58 6.38
CA GLU A 18 -0.82 -29.45 5.13
C GLU A 18 -1.19 -28.18 4.38
N ILE A 19 -2.49 -27.86 4.28
CA ILE A 19 -2.92 -26.64 3.60
C ILE A 19 -2.54 -25.37 4.38
N GLU A 20 -2.61 -25.38 5.71
CA GLU A 20 -2.19 -24.22 6.52
C GLU A 20 -0.68 -23.99 6.43
N GLU A 21 0.13 -25.05 6.43
CA GLU A 21 1.58 -24.96 6.25
C GLU A 21 1.93 -24.41 4.86
N ALA A 22 1.24 -24.88 3.80
CA ALA A 22 1.42 -24.37 2.45
C ALA A 22 1.04 -22.89 2.32
N VAL A 23 -0.09 -22.48 2.88
CA VAL A 23 -0.51 -21.06 2.92
C VAL A 23 0.51 -20.22 3.70
N HIS A 24 1.02 -20.71 4.83
CA HIS A 24 2.01 -19.98 5.62
C HIS A 24 3.31 -19.73 4.83
N HIS A 25 3.76 -20.74 4.07
CA HIS A 25 4.93 -20.62 3.20
C HIS A 25 4.69 -19.62 2.06
N GLN A 26 3.55 -19.73 1.37
CA GLN A 26 3.19 -18.83 0.27
C GLN A 26 3.14 -17.37 0.74
N ILE A 27 2.57 -17.08 1.92
CA ILE A 27 2.56 -15.72 2.49
C ILE A 27 3.97 -15.15 2.58
N PHE A 28 4.92 -15.95 3.09
CA PHE A 28 6.31 -15.51 3.23
C PHE A 28 6.89 -15.14 1.86
N GLU A 29 6.72 -15.99 0.85
CA GLU A 29 7.22 -15.76 -0.51
C GLU A 29 6.60 -14.51 -1.16
N VAL A 30 5.27 -14.32 -1.05
CA VAL A 30 4.58 -13.14 -1.58
C VAL A 30 5.09 -11.86 -0.94
N LEU A 31 5.21 -11.86 0.39
CA LEU A 31 5.65 -10.69 1.15
C LEU A 31 7.14 -10.39 0.90
N GLU A 32 7.99 -11.41 0.79
CA GLU A 32 9.41 -11.26 0.46
C GLU A 32 9.63 -10.72 -0.96
N ALA A 33 8.75 -11.08 -1.90
CA ALA A 33 8.77 -10.55 -3.27
C ALA A 33 8.42 -9.04 -3.36
N ARG A 34 8.00 -8.41 -2.25
CA ARG A 34 7.68 -6.97 -2.16
C ARG A 34 6.70 -6.49 -3.24
N LEU A 35 5.68 -7.30 -3.53
CA LEU A 35 4.60 -6.96 -4.46
C LEU A 35 3.51 -6.08 -3.82
N THR A 36 3.77 -5.56 -2.63
CA THR A 36 2.87 -4.70 -1.86
C THR A 36 3.11 -3.22 -2.18
N PRO A 37 2.10 -2.36 -2.04
CA PRO A 37 2.30 -0.91 -1.98
C PRO A 37 3.39 -0.51 -0.98
N THR A 38 4.15 0.53 -1.31
CA THR A 38 5.35 0.94 -0.56
C THR A 38 5.00 1.42 0.85
N GLU A 39 3.85 2.07 0.99
CA GLU A 39 3.34 2.57 2.26
C GLU A 39 2.97 1.44 3.24
N LEU A 40 2.80 0.20 2.77
CA LEU A 40 2.60 -0.98 3.60
C LEU A 40 3.92 -1.64 4.05
N ASN A 41 5.09 -1.22 3.53
CA ASN A 41 6.38 -1.86 3.82
C ASN A 41 6.67 -2.04 5.33
N PRO A 42 6.38 -1.08 6.23
CA PRO A 42 6.60 -1.28 7.66
C PRO A 42 5.80 -2.46 8.23
N LEU A 43 4.56 -2.68 7.76
CA LEU A 43 3.74 -3.82 8.18
C LEU A 43 4.24 -5.13 7.60
N VAL A 44 4.68 -5.10 6.35
CA VAL A 44 5.26 -6.28 5.67
C VAL A 44 6.50 -6.75 6.42
N GLU A 45 7.36 -5.83 6.84
CA GLU A 45 8.56 -6.14 7.64
C GLU A 45 8.20 -6.70 9.01
N GLU A 46 7.19 -6.12 9.67
CA GLU A 46 6.67 -6.64 10.92
C GLU A 46 6.16 -8.09 10.74
N GLU A 47 5.37 -8.37 9.71
CA GLU A 47 4.84 -9.71 9.43
C GLU A 47 5.95 -10.70 9.07
N LEU A 48 6.91 -10.31 8.23
CA LEU A 48 8.07 -11.14 7.90
C LEU A 48 8.91 -11.48 9.15
N SER A 49 9.04 -10.53 10.09
CA SER A 49 9.78 -10.76 11.34
C SER A 49 9.12 -11.81 12.23
N LYS A 50 7.77 -11.89 12.22
CA LYS A 50 6.98 -12.87 12.96
C LYS A 50 7.02 -14.26 12.31
N ARG A 51 7.26 -14.33 11.00
CA ARG A 51 7.05 -15.53 10.15
C ARG A 51 8.33 -16.20 9.70
N ARG A 52 9.45 -16.06 10.42
CA ARG A 52 10.70 -16.75 10.05
C ARG A 52 10.45 -18.24 9.81
N PRO A 53 10.62 -18.74 8.56
CA PRO A 53 10.24 -20.11 8.24
C PRO A 53 11.08 -21.08 9.07
N ARG A 54 10.41 -21.98 9.80
CA ARG A 54 11.05 -23.02 10.62
C ARG A 54 11.57 -24.15 9.72
N ARG A 55 12.62 -23.90 8.92
CA ARG A 55 13.15 -24.82 7.88
C ARG A 55 12.10 -25.21 6.83
N ALA A 56 12.53 -25.39 5.58
CA ALA A 56 11.63 -25.79 4.50
C ALA A 56 11.21 -27.26 4.63
N PRO A 57 9.91 -27.58 4.51
CA PRO A 57 9.48 -28.90 4.12
C PRO A 57 8.38 -28.82 3.05
N PHE A 58 8.56 -27.96 2.05
CA PHE A 58 8.02 -28.26 0.72
C PHE A 58 9.24 -28.62 -0.13
N ASP A 59 9.60 -29.90 -0.04
CA ASP A 59 10.53 -30.50 -0.99
C ASP A 59 9.93 -30.24 -2.38
N LYS A 60 10.60 -29.40 -3.19
CA LYS A 60 10.11 -28.95 -4.51
C LYS A 60 9.76 -30.11 -5.44
N GLU A 61 10.17 -31.33 -5.08
CA GLU A 61 9.94 -32.58 -5.80
C GLU A 61 8.69 -33.37 -5.35
N ARG A 62 8.01 -33.06 -4.23
CA ARG A 62 6.97 -33.96 -3.67
C ARG A 62 5.51 -33.54 -3.86
N THR A 63 5.15 -32.26 -3.72
CA THR A 63 3.79 -31.76 -4.04
C THR A 63 3.87 -30.24 -4.20
N ARG A 64 3.37 -29.64 -5.28
CA ARG A 64 3.23 -28.18 -5.37
C ARG A 64 1.97 -27.74 -4.63
N PHE A 65 1.93 -26.51 -4.12
CA PHE A 65 0.74 -26.02 -3.39
C PHE A 65 -0.51 -26.06 -4.29
N GLU A 66 -0.33 -25.76 -5.57
CA GLU A 66 -1.35 -25.82 -6.61
C GLU A 66 -1.88 -27.24 -6.85
N ASP A 67 -1.10 -28.28 -6.58
CA ASP A 67 -1.54 -29.67 -6.70
C ASP A 67 -2.54 -30.04 -5.59
N LEU A 68 -2.68 -29.21 -4.54
CA LEU A 68 -3.64 -29.38 -3.45
C LEU A 68 -5.00 -28.71 -3.76
N LEU A 69 -5.12 -28.04 -4.90
CA LEU A 69 -6.18 -27.07 -5.18
C LEU A 69 -6.96 -27.38 -6.46
N LEU A 70 -8.27 -27.24 -6.37
CA LEU A 70 -9.20 -27.32 -7.47
C LEU A 70 -9.62 -25.92 -7.92
N PHE A 71 -9.10 -25.47 -9.06
CA PHE A 71 -9.31 -24.11 -9.57
C PHE A 71 -10.60 -23.93 -10.39
N LYS A 72 -11.11 -22.70 -10.41
CA LYS A 72 -12.11 -22.24 -11.38
C LYS A 72 -11.52 -21.20 -12.32
N ARG A 73 -12.02 -21.18 -13.56
CA ARG A 73 -11.64 -20.19 -14.57
C ARG A 73 -12.39 -18.88 -14.37
N ASP A 74 -12.03 -18.19 -13.29
CA ASP A 74 -12.49 -16.85 -12.92
C ASP A 74 -11.38 -16.24 -12.05
N TYR A 75 -11.25 -14.93 -12.03
CA TYR A 75 -10.26 -14.26 -11.20
C TYR A 75 -10.68 -12.82 -10.88
N HIS A 76 -10.10 -12.26 -9.84
CA HIS A 76 -10.24 -10.85 -9.49
C HIS A 76 -8.88 -10.27 -9.10
N ARG A 77 -8.61 -9.01 -9.47
CA ARG A 77 -7.37 -8.35 -9.03
C ARG A 77 -7.36 -8.22 -7.50
N VAL A 78 -6.26 -8.61 -6.87
CA VAL A 78 -6.04 -8.40 -5.43
C VAL A 78 -5.90 -6.91 -5.12
N SER A 79 -5.40 -6.12 -6.07
CA SER A 79 -5.23 -4.67 -5.93
C SER A 79 -6.53 -3.93 -5.62
N THR A 80 -7.69 -4.42 -6.06
CA THR A 80 -8.99 -3.81 -5.71
C THR A 80 -9.22 -3.77 -4.19
N PHE A 81 -8.65 -4.74 -3.48
CA PHE A 81 -8.66 -4.77 -2.01
C PHE A 81 -7.41 -4.12 -1.43
N THR A 82 -6.22 -4.50 -1.90
CA THR A 82 -4.96 -4.12 -1.25
C THR A 82 -4.50 -2.71 -1.51
N PHE A 83 -5.01 -2.05 -2.56
CA PHE A 83 -4.69 -0.66 -2.88
C PHE A 83 -5.79 0.30 -2.42
N SER A 84 -6.91 -0.21 -1.88
CA SER A 84 -8.01 0.64 -1.41
C SER A 84 -7.79 1.05 0.05
N PRO A 85 -7.51 2.34 0.36
CA PRO A 85 -7.29 2.80 1.73
C PRO A 85 -8.51 2.67 2.64
N VAL A 86 -9.70 2.43 2.06
CA VAL A 86 -10.92 2.14 2.83
C VAL A 86 -10.72 0.95 3.76
N PHE A 87 -9.92 -0.04 3.36
CA PHE A 87 -9.63 -1.20 4.19
C PHE A 87 -8.46 -0.92 5.16
N PRO A 88 -8.53 -1.45 6.39
CA PRO A 88 -7.42 -1.44 7.34
C PRO A 88 -6.11 -1.92 6.69
N ALA A 89 -5.00 -1.23 6.97
CA ALA A 89 -3.69 -1.56 6.43
C ALA A 89 -3.26 -2.99 6.77
N GLU A 90 -3.60 -3.44 7.98
CA GLU A 90 -3.35 -4.80 8.45
C GLU A 90 -4.14 -5.81 7.60
N TRP A 91 -5.39 -5.51 7.26
CA TRP A 91 -6.21 -6.38 6.40
C TRP A 91 -5.66 -6.41 4.98
N ARG A 92 -5.19 -5.27 4.45
CA ARG A 92 -4.55 -5.20 3.13
C ARG A 92 -3.29 -6.06 3.06
N VAL A 93 -2.44 -6.04 4.09
CA VAL A 93 -1.29 -6.96 4.16
C VAL A 93 -1.74 -8.41 4.28
N HIS A 94 -2.75 -8.69 5.10
CA HIS A 94 -3.29 -10.04 5.24
C HIS A 94 -4.01 -10.56 4.00
N ALA A 95 -4.41 -9.71 3.06
CA ALA A 95 -4.96 -10.13 1.77
C ALA A 95 -3.88 -10.64 0.80
N TYR A 96 -2.59 -10.40 1.06
CA TYR A 96 -1.49 -11.03 0.31
C TYR A 96 -1.28 -12.51 0.71
N ARG A 97 -2.36 -13.29 0.74
CA ARG A 97 -2.38 -14.72 1.06
C ARG A 97 -3.51 -15.46 0.37
N THR A 98 -3.35 -16.76 0.22
CA THR A 98 -4.48 -17.64 -0.08
C THR A 98 -5.45 -17.69 1.10
N ILE A 99 -6.73 -17.42 0.83
CA ILE A 99 -7.84 -17.50 1.77
C ILE A 99 -8.53 -18.85 1.60
N LEU A 100 -8.57 -19.66 2.67
CA LEU A 100 -9.17 -20.98 2.61
C LEU A 100 -10.70 -20.93 2.52
N PRO A 101 -11.38 -21.95 1.96
CA PRO A 101 -12.84 -21.97 1.85
C PRO A 101 -13.58 -21.76 3.17
N ARG A 102 -13.04 -22.27 4.29
CA ARG A 102 -13.62 -22.09 5.62
C ARG A 102 -13.41 -20.69 6.22
N GLN A 103 -12.50 -19.89 5.66
CA GLN A 103 -12.18 -18.54 6.14
C GLN A 103 -12.95 -17.48 5.35
N LEU A 104 -13.25 -17.74 4.08
CA LEU A 104 -13.84 -16.75 3.18
C LEU A 104 -15.22 -16.23 3.65
N PRO A 105 -16.14 -17.05 4.19
CA PRO A 105 -17.44 -16.55 4.68
C PRO A 105 -17.29 -15.45 5.73
N ASP A 106 -16.55 -15.72 6.81
CA ASP A 106 -16.35 -14.77 7.91
C ASP A 106 -15.66 -13.49 7.44
N LEU A 107 -14.71 -13.60 6.51
CA LEU A 107 -14.02 -12.45 5.92
C LEU A 107 -14.95 -11.62 5.03
N VAL A 108 -15.78 -12.26 4.21
CA VAL A 108 -16.76 -11.55 3.37
C VAL A 108 -17.76 -10.78 4.23
N ASP A 109 -18.26 -11.39 5.30
CA ASP A 109 -19.18 -10.74 6.24
C ASP A 109 -18.50 -9.53 6.90
N GLN A 110 -17.28 -9.72 7.41
CA GLN A 110 -16.49 -8.65 8.02
C GLN A 110 -16.21 -7.50 7.05
N TRP A 111 -15.79 -7.80 5.82
CA TRP A 111 -15.48 -6.77 4.83
C TRP A 111 -16.73 -6.04 4.36
N SER A 112 -17.86 -6.75 4.21
CA SER A 112 -19.14 -6.14 3.86
C SER A 112 -19.60 -5.16 4.92
N GLU A 113 -19.59 -5.58 6.19
CA GLU A 113 -19.94 -4.70 7.31
C GLU A 113 -19.04 -3.45 7.32
N HIS A 114 -17.72 -3.64 7.19
CA HIS A 114 -16.76 -2.54 7.17
C HIS A 114 -17.02 -1.55 6.03
N LEU A 115 -17.29 -2.02 4.81
CA LEU A 115 -17.58 -1.12 3.68
C LEU A 115 -18.88 -0.34 3.87
N HIS A 116 -19.93 -0.96 4.42
CA HIS A 116 -21.16 -0.24 4.74
C HIS A 116 -20.92 0.86 5.79
N LEU A 117 -20.18 0.54 6.85
CA LEU A 117 -19.81 1.53 7.87
C LEU A 117 -18.97 2.67 7.27
N ALA A 118 -18.00 2.36 6.40
CA ALA A 118 -17.21 3.36 5.70
C ALA A 118 -18.05 4.26 4.76
N ALA A 119 -19.01 3.66 4.04
CA ALA A 119 -19.95 4.39 3.19
C ALA A 119 -20.81 5.39 3.99
N ASP A 120 -21.19 5.01 5.22
CA ASP A 120 -21.90 5.87 6.17
C ASP A 120 -20.99 6.92 6.83
N GLY A 121 -19.73 7.01 6.40
CA GLY A 121 -18.76 7.98 6.90
C GLY A 121 -18.13 7.59 8.23
N ARG A 122 -18.32 6.35 8.72
CA ARG A 122 -17.49 5.82 9.80
C ARG A 122 -16.05 5.76 9.30
N TYR A 123 -15.10 5.91 10.21
CA TYR A 123 -13.66 5.81 9.92
C TYR A 123 -13.04 6.96 9.13
N ARG A 124 -13.73 8.09 8.92
CA ARG A 124 -13.11 9.29 8.33
C ARG A 124 -11.86 9.74 9.08
N ARG A 125 -11.80 9.54 10.40
CA ARG A 125 -10.58 9.81 11.20
C ARG A 125 -9.43 8.88 10.80
N TYR A 126 -9.66 7.57 10.71
CA TYR A 126 -8.65 6.62 10.24
C TYR A 126 -8.16 6.98 8.82
N LEU A 127 -9.09 7.28 7.92
CA LEU A 127 -8.78 7.67 6.54
C LEU A 127 -7.94 8.95 6.47
N PHE A 128 -8.20 9.93 7.34
CA PHE A 128 -7.40 11.14 7.43
C PHE A 128 -5.96 10.85 7.90
N GLU A 129 -5.82 10.02 8.92
CA GLU A 129 -4.51 9.61 9.42
C GLU A 129 -3.73 8.81 8.36
N TRP A 130 -4.45 7.96 7.62
CA TRP A 130 -3.90 7.26 6.47
C TRP A 130 -3.43 8.20 5.37
N TYR A 131 -4.26 9.17 4.99
CA TYR A 131 -3.91 10.19 4.01
C TYR A 131 -2.65 10.97 4.40
N VAL A 132 -2.56 11.43 5.65
CA VAL A 132 -1.37 12.14 6.14
C VAL A 132 -0.14 11.25 6.06
N TYR A 133 -0.25 9.99 6.50
CA TYR A 133 0.85 9.02 6.44
C TYR A 133 1.30 8.73 5.01
N GLU A 134 0.38 8.37 4.11
CA GLU A 134 0.66 8.02 2.73
C GLU A 134 1.30 9.21 1.99
N THR A 135 0.76 10.42 2.17
CA THR A 135 1.33 11.62 1.56
C THR A 135 2.74 11.90 2.11
N ARG A 136 3.00 11.65 3.40
CA ARG A 136 4.35 11.77 3.98
C ARG A 136 5.31 10.73 3.38
N VAL A 137 4.90 9.47 3.19
CA VAL A 137 5.71 8.44 2.52
C VAL A 137 6.13 8.90 1.13
N GLN A 138 5.18 9.42 0.35
CA GLN A 138 5.43 9.94 -0.99
C GLN A 138 6.41 11.13 -0.97
N LEU A 139 6.18 12.10 -0.07
CA LEU A 139 7.07 13.25 0.11
C LEU A 139 8.50 12.84 0.47
N VAL A 140 8.67 11.87 1.37
CA VAL A 140 9.99 11.35 1.75
C VAL A 140 10.71 10.75 0.54
N SER A 141 10.01 9.98 -0.29
CA SER A 141 10.59 9.40 -1.52
C SER A 141 11.03 10.50 -2.51
N ILE A 142 10.20 11.52 -2.72
CA ILE A 142 10.53 12.63 -3.62
C ILE A 142 11.71 13.45 -3.08
N TRP A 143 11.75 13.72 -1.78
CA TRP A 143 12.89 14.36 -1.14
C TRP A 143 14.18 13.55 -1.31
N ALA A 144 14.13 12.24 -1.13
CA ALA A 144 15.28 11.37 -1.34
C ALA A 144 15.80 11.46 -2.78
N ASN A 145 14.90 11.39 -3.77
CA ASN A 145 15.25 11.53 -5.19
C ASN A 145 15.87 12.90 -5.51
N LEU A 146 15.33 13.98 -4.92
CA LEU A 146 15.89 15.32 -5.05
C LEU A 146 17.30 15.40 -4.45
N HIS A 147 17.49 14.91 -3.24
CA HIS A 147 18.81 14.92 -2.60
C HIS A 147 19.83 14.07 -3.36
N GLU A 148 19.43 12.91 -3.86
CA GLU A 148 20.28 12.05 -4.69
C GLU A 148 20.68 12.75 -5.98
N ALA A 149 19.72 13.29 -6.73
CA ALA A 149 20.01 14.04 -7.95
C ALA A 149 20.94 15.24 -7.70
N VAL A 150 20.80 15.92 -6.56
CA VAL A 150 21.72 16.99 -6.18
C VAL A 150 23.11 16.46 -5.87
N ARG A 151 23.24 15.38 -5.09
CA ARG A 151 24.51 14.74 -4.76
C ARG A 151 25.28 14.30 -6.00
N GLU A 152 24.60 13.70 -6.98
CA GLU A 152 25.21 13.29 -8.26
C GLU A 152 25.85 14.44 -9.05
N THR A 153 25.50 15.69 -8.75
CA THR A 153 26.05 16.88 -9.42
C THR A 153 27.18 17.56 -8.66
N GLN A 154 27.55 17.09 -7.47
CA GLN A 154 28.55 17.75 -6.62
C GLN A 154 29.91 17.84 -7.31
N ASP A 155 30.35 16.74 -7.92
CA ASP A 155 31.67 16.60 -8.54
C ASP A 155 31.69 16.88 -10.04
N LEU A 156 30.56 17.31 -10.61
CA LEU A 156 30.46 17.56 -12.05
C LEU A 156 31.04 18.94 -12.41
N ASP A 157 32.02 18.92 -13.32
CA ASP A 157 32.64 20.12 -13.88
C ASP A 157 32.14 20.41 -15.31
N PHE A 158 30.90 20.89 -15.43
CA PHE A 158 30.31 21.30 -16.70
C PHE A 158 30.00 22.81 -16.68
N PRO A 159 30.00 23.51 -17.83
CA PRO A 159 29.71 24.95 -17.87
C PRO A 159 28.38 25.36 -17.20
N TRP A 160 27.38 24.47 -17.20
CA TRP A 160 26.09 24.73 -16.54
C TRP A 160 26.15 24.54 -15.02
N THR A 161 27.02 23.67 -14.49
CA THR A 161 27.21 23.49 -13.03
C THR A 161 28.04 24.62 -12.41
N GLN A 162 28.76 25.38 -13.23
CA GLN A 162 29.53 26.55 -12.79
C GLN A 162 28.69 27.84 -12.67
N LYS A 163 27.44 27.83 -13.13
CA LYS A 163 26.53 28.99 -13.02
C LYS A 163 26.17 29.27 -11.56
N SER A 164 26.12 30.54 -11.18
CA SER A 164 25.76 30.96 -9.81
C SER A 164 24.38 30.49 -9.41
N GLU A 165 23.39 30.59 -10.30
CA GLU A 165 22.00 30.21 -10.01
C GLU A 165 21.90 28.71 -9.68
N PHE A 166 22.60 27.86 -10.45
CA PHE A 166 22.63 26.43 -10.20
C PHE A 166 23.30 26.09 -8.86
N ARG A 167 24.43 26.74 -8.55
CA ARG A 167 25.13 26.53 -7.27
C ARG A 167 24.27 26.93 -6.07
N GLU A 168 23.60 28.08 -6.15
CA GLU A 168 22.67 28.52 -5.10
C GLU A 168 21.50 27.56 -4.93
N THR A 169 20.93 27.07 -6.02
CA THR A 169 19.84 26.08 -6.00
C THR A 169 20.30 24.77 -5.36
N ARG A 170 21.49 24.28 -5.73
CA ARG A 170 22.11 23.10 -5.14
C ARG A 170 22.33 23.27 -3.63
N GLU A 171 22.92 24.38 -3.20
CA GLU A 171 23.15 24.68 -1.78
C GLU A 171 21.83 24.80 -1.01
N SER A 172 20.82 25.44 -1.61
CA SER A 172 19.49 25.57 -1.01
C SER A 172 18.82 24.22 -0.77
N VAL A 173 18.94 23.27 -1.72
CA VAL A 173 18.40 21.92 -1.55
C VAL A 173 19.19 21.15 -0.49
N LEU A 174 20.52 21.21 -0.51
CA LEU A 174 21.36 20.51 0.47
C LEU A 174 21.17 21.03 1.90
N ALA A 175 20.85 22.32 2.05
CA ALA A 175 20.59 22.95 3.34
C ALA A 175 19.14 22.75 3.83
N ALA A 176 18.22 22.30 2.97
CA ALA A 176 16.85 22.08 3.36
C ALA A 176 16.70 20.78 4.17
N ASP A 177 15.98 20.85 5.28
CA ASP A 177 15.63 19.67 6.07
C ASP A 177 14.75 18.72 5.25
N SER A 178 15.02 17.43 5.28
CA SER A 178 14.17 16.42 4.64
C SER A 178 12.86 16.24 5.40
N CYS A 179 11.80 15.88 4.66
CA CYS A 179 10.54 15.44 5.27
C CYS A 179 10.77 14.26 6.24
N GLN A 180 10.13 14.29 7.41
CA GLN A 180 10.13 13.19 8.36
C GLN A 180 8.92 12.29 8.12
N LEU A 181 9.14 10.98 8.24
CA LEU A 181 8.06 10.01 8.19
C LEU A 181 7.26 10.05 9.49
N VAL A 182 5.94 9.98 9.38
CA VAL A 182 5.04 9.88 10.54
C VAL A 182 4.76 8.42 10.88
N THR A 183 4.29 8.17 12.10
CA THR A 183 3.92 6.81 12.51
C THR A 183 2.80 6.27 11.62
N LEU A 184 2.96 5.02 11.19
CA LEU A 184 1.92 4.28 10.48
C LEU A 184 0.65 4.19 11.36
N PRO A 185 -0.51 4.65 10.88
CA PRO A 185 -1.75 4.54 11.63
C PRO A 185 -2.18 3.08 11.75
N ARG A 186 -2.52 2.66 12.97
CA ARG A 186 -3.01 1.31 13.25
C ARG A 186 -4.52 1.31 13.36
N TRP A 187 -5.16 0.31 12.75
CA TRP A 187 -6.61 0.23 12.76
C TRP A 187 -7.21 0.14 14.17
N SER A 188 -6.52 -0.54 15.08
CA SER A 188 -6.91 -0.69 16.49
C SER A 188 -7.16 0.63 17.20
N ASP A 189 -6.47 1.70 16.78
CA ASP A 189 -6.48 2.98 17.46
C ASP A 189 -7.69 3.84 17.03
N TYR A 190 -8.33 3.49 15.91
CA TYR A 190 -9.37 4.31 15.28
C TYR A 190 -10.70 3.61 15.07
N ARG A 191 -10.77 2.28 15.23
CA ARG A 191 -12.00 1.50 14.97
C ARG A 191 -13.22 1.98 15.78
N ASP A 192 -12.99 2.52 16.98
CA ASP A 192 -14.01 2.96 17.93
C ASP A 192 -14.12 4.51 18.00
N VAL A 193 -13.39 5.23 17.15
CA VAL A 193 -13.38 6.70 17.14
C VAL A 193 -14.52 7.24 16.27
N GLU A 194 -15.42 7.99 16.89
CA GLU A 194 -16.62 8.54 16.21
C GLU A 194 -16.41 9.95 15.66
N GLU A 195 -15.48 10.72 16.22
CA GLU A 195 -15.25 12.10 15.81
C GLU A 195 -14.46 12.14 14.49
N PRO A 196 -15.00 12.80 13.44
CA PRO A 196 -14.27 12.95 12.18
C PRO A 196 -13.07 13.89 12.36
N ALA A 197 -12.01 13.65 11.58
CA ALA A 197 -10.92 14.63 11.52
C ALA A 197 -11.42 15.96 10.91
N SER A 198 -10.87 17.06 11.39
CA SER A 198 -11.02 18.39 10.77
C SER A 198 -9.68 18.82 10.19
N PRO A 199 -9.43 18.60 8.88
CA PRO A 199 -8.17 18.97 8.24
C PRO A 199 -7.82 20.46 8.43
N GLU A 200 -8.82 21.33 8.37
CA GLU A 200 -8.67 22.79 8.48
C GLU A 200 -8.05 23.23 9.82
N THR A 201 -8.29 22.45 10.88
CA THR A 201 -7.79 22.75 12.22
C THR A 201 -6.62 21.85 12.63
N ASP A 202 -6.37 20.76 11.92
CA ASP A 202 -5.26 19.84 12.19
C ASP A 202 -3.91 20.44 11.75
N GLU A 203 -3.03 20.68 12.72
CA GLU A 203 -1.69 21.23 12.49
C GLU A 203 -0.85 20.36 11.55
N ARG A 204 -0.99 19.03 11.61
CA ARG A 204 -0.20 18.11 10.79
C ARG A 204 -0.58 18.21 9.32
N TYR A 205 -1.84 18.49 9.02
CA TYR A 205 -2.29 18.74 7.65
C TYR A 205 -1.72 20.05 7.10
N ARG A 206 -1.76 21.12 7.90
CA ARG A 206 -1.14 22.41 7.51
C ARG A 206 0.38 22.26 7.29
N ASP A 207 1.06 21.54 8.16
CA ASP A 207 2.49 21.25 8.02
C ASP A 207 2.79 20.40 6.79
N LEU A 208 1.92 19.44 6.47
CA LEU A 208 2.03 18.62 5.27
C LEU A 208 1.92 19.50 4.00
N LEU A 209 0.95 20.41 3.95
CA LEU A 209 0.80 21.34 2.82
C LEU A 209 1.98 22.31 2.69
N ALA A 210 2.46 22.86 3.80
CA ALA A 210 3.63 23.75 3.80
C ALA A 210 4.89 23.02 3.31
N GLU A 211 5.07 21.77 3.74
CA GLU A 211 6.16 20.91 3.31
C GLU A 211 6.10 20.61 1.81
N TYR A 212 4.90 20.31 1.34
CA TYR A 212 4.60 20.06 -0.06
C TYR A 212 4.95 21.27 -0.95
N GLU A 213 4.48 22.46 -0.60
CA GLU A 213 4.78 23.70 -1.31
C GLU A 213 6.28 23.99 -1.35
N ARG A 214 6.97 23.76 -0.23
CA ARG A 214 8.42 23.92 -0.12
C ARG A 214 9.16 23.02 -1.09
N LEU A 215 8.81 21.73 -1.13
CA LEU A 215 9.43 20.76 -2.03
C LEU A 215 9.20 21.10 -3.51
N ILE A 216 7.97 21.44 -3.90
CA ILE A 216 7.68 21.86 -5.28
C ILE A 216 8.49 23.06 -5.70
N ARG A 217 8.61 24.08 -4.84
CA ARG A 217 9.42 25.27 -5.16
C ARG A 217 10.88 24.88 -5.42
N LEU A 218 11.44 23.99 -4.60
CA LEU A 218 12.80 23.49 -4.78
C LEU A 218 12.95 22.68 -6.07
N ILE A 219 12.03 21.77 -6.37
CA ILE A 219 12.07 20.97 -7.62
C ILE A 219 11.93 21.85 -8.85
N ARG A 220 11.02 22.83 -8.84
CA ARG A 220 10.85 23.77 -9.97
C ARG A 220 12.11 24.61 -10.17
N ARG A 221 12.73 25.09 -9.09
CA ARG A 221 13.99 25.82 -9.15
C ARG A 221 15.12 24.92 -9.69
N TRP A 222 15.24 23.70 -9.18
CA TRP A 222 16.18 22.69 -9.67
C TRP A 222 16.00 22.41 -11.17
N ASN A 223 14.77 22.11 -11.60
CA ASN A 223 14.47 21.79 -13.01
C ASN A 223 14.71 22.97 -13.96
N LYS A 224 14.61 24.20 -13.47
CA LYS A 224 14.93 25.41 -14.24
C LYS A 224 16.44 25.56 -14.45
N ASP A 225 17.23 25.32 -13.40
CA ASP A 225 18.66 25.63 -13.39
C ASP A 225 19.54 24.44 -13.80
N SER A 226 19.02 23.21 -13.69
CA SER A 226 19.70 21.95 -13.96
C SER A 226 19.45 21.42 -15.38
N LYS A 227 20.43 20.68 -15.93
CA LYS A 227 20.24 19.86 -17.15
C LYS A 227 19.78 18.43 -16.85
N ARG A 228 19.58 18.08 -15.57
CA ARG A 228 19.05 16.80 -15.09
C ARG A 228 17.73 17.06 -14.36
N PRO A 229 16.61 17.23 -15.08
CA PRO A 229 15.34 17.49 -14.44
C PRO A 229 14.87 16.26 -13.68
N ILE A 230 14.27 16.50 -12.54
CA ILE A 230 13.58 15.49 -11.75
C ILE A 230 12.15 15.44 -12.22
N GLN A 231 11.68 14.24 -12.55
CA GLN A 231 10.28 14.02 -12.81
C GLN A 231 9.52 14.14 -11.49
N PHE A 232 8.52 15.01 -11.49
CA PHE A 232 7.59 15.16 -10.40
C PHE A 232 6.20 14.85 -10.96
N PRO A 233 5.50 13.81 -10.48
CA PRO A 233 4.17 13.49 -10.95
C PRO A 233 3.25 14.67 -10.63
N SER A 234 2.81 15.41 -11.65
CA SER A 234 1.89 16.54 -11.47
C SER A 234 0.53 16.08 -10.92
N GLU A 235 0.17 14.81 -11.15
CA GLU A 235 -1.05 14.18 -10.65
C GLU A 235 -1.09 14.13 -9.11
N TRP A 236 0.05 14.26 -8.45
CA TRP A 236 0.15 14.30 -6.98
C TRP A 236 -0.05 15.73 -6.43
N MET A 237 -0.34 16.72 -7.29
CA MET A 237 -0.55 18.13 -6.91
C MET A 237 -1.94 18.50 -6.45
N ASP A 238 -2.93 17.67 -6.76
CA ASP A 238 -4.32 18.11 -6.69
C ASP A 238 -5.18 17.29 -5.72
N VAL A 239 -4.60 16.37 -4.94
CA VAL A 239 -5.42 15.60 -4.01
C VAL A 239 -5.50 16.30 -2.67
N ALA A 240 -6.24 17.42 -2.66
CA ALA A 240 -6.80 17.97 -1.44
C ALA A 240 -7.50 16.84 -0.67
N TRP A 241 -7.56 16.95 0.65
CA TRP A 241 -8.15 15.90 1.48
C TRP A 241 -9.54 15.48 0.98
N ASP A 242 -10.38 16.44 0.60
CA ASP A 242 -11.74 16.16 0.14
C ASP A 242 -11.77 15.40 -1.19
N ASP A 243 -10.90 15.74 -2.14
CA ASP A 243 -10.77 15.02 -3.41
C ASP A 243 -10.24 13.60 -3.18
N TRP A 244 -9.28 13.46 -2.26
CA TRP A 244 -8.69 12.16 -1.91
C TRP A 244 -9.73 11.28 -1.24
N LEU A 245 -10.47 11.85 -0.30
CA LEU A 245 -11.53 11.15 0.42
C LEU A 245 -12.65 10.76 -0.54
N HIS A 246 -13.05 11.65 -1.46
CA HIS A 246 -14.07 11.35 -2.46
C HIS A 246 -13.65 10.18 -3.35
N ALA A 247 -12.41 10.19 -3.86
CA ALA A 247 -11.88 9.08 -4.65
C ALA A 247 -11.75 7.78 -3.83
N THR A 248 -11.33 7.88 -2.57
CA THR A 248 -11.19 6.72 -1.66
C THR A 248 -12.55 6.11 -1.31
N LEU A 249 -13.59 6.93 -1.23
CA LEU A 249 -14.97 6.51 -0.99
C LEU A 249 -15.75 6.20 -2.28
N ASP A 250 -15.09 6.16 -3.44
CA ASP A 250 -15.64 5.45 -4.60
C ASP A 250 -15.55 3.94 -4.35
N LEU A 251 -16.57 3.42 -3.69
CA LEU A 251 -16.63 2.03 -3.25
C LEU A 251 -17.14 1.08 -4.36
N SER A 252 -17.26 1.54 -5.60
CA SER A 252 -17.76 0.72 -6.71
C SER A 252 -16.93 -0.56 -6.90
N GLU A 253 -15.61 -0.42 -7.02
CA GLU A 253 -14.65 -1.52 -7.16
C GLU A 253 -14.62 -2.45 -5.92
N PRO A 254 -14.50 -1.95 -4.66
CA PRO A 254 -14.65 -2.78 -3.47
C PRO A 254 -15.98 -3.57 -3.39
N PHE A 255 -17.11 -2.98 -3.75
CA PHE A 255 -18.40 -3.68 -3.74
C PHE A 255 -18.52 -4.71 -4.89
N GLU A 256 -17.96 -4.43 -6.07
CA GLU A 256 -17.83 -5.41 -7.16
C GLU A 256 -17.02 -6.64 -6.69
N PHE A 257 -15.88 -6.40 -6.03
CA PHE A 257 -15.07 -7.47 -5.42
C PHE A 257 -15.87 -8.27 -4.39
N LEU A 258 -16.59 -7.61 -3.48
CA LEU A 258 -17.40 -8.31 -2.47
C LEU A 258 -18.51 -9.15 -3.10
N LYS A 259 -19.19 -8.66 -4.13
CA LYS A 259 -20.18 -9.43 -4.86
C LYS A 259 -19.55 -10.68 -5.50
N TRP A 260 -18.37 -10.54 -6.09
CA TRP A 260 -17.60 -11.64 -6.65
C TRP A 260 -17.20 -12.66 -5.55
N ALA A 261 -16.65 -12.20 -4.44
CA ALA A 261 -16.22 -13.03 -3.32
C ALA A 261 -17.40 -13.75 -2.64
N THR A 262 -18.53 -13.07 -2.44
CA THR A 262 -19.77 -13.61 -1.85
C THR A 262 -20.31 -14.78 -2.67
N ARG A 263 -20.30 -14.66 -4.01
CA ARG A 263 -20.72 -15.74 -4.91
C ARG A 263 -19.86 -16.99 -4.72
N TRP A 264 -18.56 -16.82 -4.57
CA TRP A 264 -17.61 -17.93 -4.38
C TRP A 264 -17.70 -18.52 -2.98
N SER A 265 -17.78 -17.67 -1.96
CA SER A 265 -18.03 -18.05 -0.57
C SER A 265 -19.29 -18.92 -0.43
N SER A 266 -20.41 -18.49 -1.03
CA SER A 266 -21.68 -19.23 -1.06
C SER A 266 -21.57 -20.59 -1.75
N GLY A 267 -20.62 -20.72 -2.68
CA GLY A 267 -20.31 -21.98 -3.36
C GLY A 267 -19.31 -22.86 -2.60
N GLY A 268 -18.87 -22.49 -1.40
CA GLY A 268 -17.85 -23.23 -0.63
C GLY A 268 -16.46 -23.16 -1.24
N TYR A 269 -16.10 -22.03 -1.87
CA TYR A 269 -14.77 -21.78 -2.41
C TYR A 269 -13.95 -20.87 -1.48
N GLY A 270 -12.63 -21.00 -1.55
CA GLY A 270 -11.64 -20.03 -1.07
C GLY A 270 -11.05 -19.24 -2.24
N LEU A 271 -10.04 -18.41 -1.95
CA LEU A 271 -9.36 -17.55 -2.92
C LEU A 271 -7.85 -17.82 -2.89
N TYR A 272 -7.31 -18.41 -3.95
CA TYR A 272 -5.87 -18.61 -4.14
C TYR A 272 -5.21 -17.34 -4.65
N ILE A 273 -4.07 -16.97 -4.09
CA ILE A 273 -3.27 -15.84 -4.57
C ILE A 273 -2.27 -16.29 -5.63
N ASP A 274 -2.38 -15.73 -6.82
CA ASP A 274 -1.50 -15.96 -7.98
C ASP A 274 -0.64 -14.71 -8.22
N TYR A 275 0.70 -14.82 -8.13
CA TYR A 275 1.63 -13.68 -8.06
C TYR A 275 2.91 -13.88 -8.89
#